data_AF-A0A7S1UKW0-F1
#
_entry.id   AF-A0A7S1UKW0-F1
#
_cell.length_a   1.000
_cell.length_b   1.000
_cell.length_c   1.000
_cell.angle_alpha   90.00
_cell.angle_beta   90.00
_cell.angle_gamma   90.00
#
_symmetry.space_group_name_H-M   'P 1'
#
loop_
_entity.id
_entity.type
_entity.pdbx_description
1 polymer ?
#
loop_
_entity_poly.entity_id
_entity_poly.type
_entity_poly.pdbx_seq_one_letter_code
_entity_poly.pdbx_strand_id
1 'polypeptide(L)'
;GFYTEDIGYIRDGWNVLDFIVVMVALLDIVSEHAGSDGSVDLSGFRSLRAMRALRPLRMVSRNPGMKLVVDAIIKAVPSVINVVLVNSLIFLIFAIVGVSFFSGLFYSCHGTQWSRYHLDRDECTG
;
A
#
# COMPACT_ATOMS: atom_id res chain seq x y z
N GLY A 1 43.68 0.43 -8.06
CA GLY A 1 42.77 -0.50 -7.40
C GLY A 1 42.94 -0.34 -5.91
N PHE A 2 41.89 0.09 -5.22
CA PHE A 2 41.87 0.29 -3.77
C PHE A 2 40.45 -0.05 -3.28
N TYR A 3 40.36 -1.21 -2.62
CA TYR A 3 39.39 -1.64 -1.60
C TYR A 3 37.90 -1.39 -1.86
N THR A 4 37.33 -2.29 -2.67
CA THR A 4 36.00 -2.85 -2.46
C THR A 4 35.93 -3.50 -1.07
N GLU A 5 34.74 -3.51 -0.46
CA GLU A 5 34.37 -4.15 0.83
C GLU A 5 34.39 -3.21 2.04
N ASP A 6 33.30 -2.45 2.25
CA ASP A 6 32.94 -2.03 3.62
C ASP A 6 31.48 -1.49 3.75
N ILE A 7 30.49 -2.10 3.08
CA ILE A 7 29.09 -1.86 3.48
C ILE A 7 28.17 -3.06 3.15
N GLY A 8 28.54 -4.25 3.65
CA GLY A 8 27.75 -5.48 3.47
C GLY A 8 26.41 -5.52 4.21
N TYR A 9 26.24 -4.69 5.25
CA TYR A 9 25.04 -4.73 6.10
C TYR A 9 23.78 -4.12 5.44
N ILE A 10 23.95 -3.12 4.56
CA ILE A 10 22.84 -2.45 3.85
C ILE A 10 22.54 -3.04 2.47
N ARG A 11 23.40 -3.93 1.95
CA ARG A 11 23.21 -4.61 0.65
C ARG A 11 22.43 -5.92 0.77
N ASP A 12 22.37 -6.51 1.96
CA ASP A 12 21.53 -7.69 2.21
C ASP A 12 20.11 -7.24 2.60
N GLY A 13 19.20 -7.30 1.63
CA GLY A 13 17.80 -6.89 1.81
C GLY A 13 17.09 -7.63 2.94
N TRP A 14 17.56 -8.82 3.31
CA TRP A 14 17.01 -9.59 4.43
C TRP A 14 17.31 -8.96 5.79
N ASN A 15 18.48 -8.35 5.93
CA ASN A 15 18.92 -7.72 7.17
C ASN A 15 18.28 -6.33 7.38
N VAL A 16 18.05 -5.59 6.29
CA VAL A 16 17.27 -4.35 6.31
C VAL A 16 15.80 -4.63 6.65
N LEU A 17 15.22 -5.70 6.10
CA LEU A 17 13.85 -6.12 6.42
C LEU A 17 13.73 -6.51 7.90
N ASP A 18 14.71 -7.23 8.45
CA ASP A 18 14.73 -7.61 9.86
C ASP A 18 14.81 -6.38 10.79
N PHE A 19 15.65 -5.39 10.45
CA PHE A 19 15.73 -4.12 11.19
C PHE A 19 14.39 -3.37 11.21
N ILE A 20 13.69 -3.28 10.07
CA ILE A 20 12.37 -2.63 9.98
C ILE A 20 11.36 -3.39 10.86
N VAL A 21 11.37 -4.73 10.82
CA VAL A 21 10.46 -5.55 11.63
C VAL A 21 10.70 -5.34 13.13
N VAL A 22 11.95 -5.29 13.58
CA VAL A 22 12.30 -5.02 14.99
C VAL A 22 11.86 -3.62 15.40
N MET A 23 12.08 -2.60 14.56
CA MET A 23 11.63 -1.23 14.83
C MET A 23 10.10 -1.13 14.95
N VAL A 24 9.37 -1.80 14.04
CA VAL A 24 7.89 -1.86 14.10
C VAL A 24 7.40 -2.57 15.37
N ALA A 25 8.07 -3.65 15.78
CA ALA A 25 7.72 -4.36 17.00
C ALA A 25 7.95 -3.50 18.26
N LEU A 26 9.06 -2.74 18.30
CA LEU A 26 9.32 -1.79 19.39
C LEU A 26 8.25 -0.69 19.45
N LEU A 27 7.84 -0.15 18.31
CA LEU A 27 6.77 0.87 18.26
C LEU A 27 5.41 0.32 18.71
N ASP A 28 5.05 -0.91 18.36
CA ASP A 28 3.80 -1.56 18.83
C ASP A 28 3.83 -1.70 20.36
N ILE A 29 4.95 -2.17 20.94
CA ILE A 29 5.12 -2.30 22.40
C ILE A 29 5.05 -0.94 23.10
N VAL A 30 5.79 0.06 22.61
CA VAL A 30 5.78 1.42 23.19
C VAL A 30 4.38 2.03 23.10
N SER A 31 3.65 1.81 22.00
CA SER A 31 2.28 2.31 21.85
C SER A 31 1.28 1.67 22.81
N GLU A 32 1.47 0.39 23.14
CA GLU A 32 0.62 -0.35 24.08
C GLU A 32 0.88 0.12 25.52
N HIS A 33 2.14 0.44 25.86
CA HIS A 33 2.52 0.94 27.18
C HIS A 33 2.26 2.44 27.38
N ALA A 34 2.35 3.24 26.31
CA ALA A 34 2.06 4.68 26.35
C ALA A 34 0.56 5.00 26.28
N GLY A 35 -0.30 4.00 26.03
CA GLY A 35 -1.76 4.15 26.00
C GLY A 35 -2.44 4.22 27.37
N SER A 36 -1.68 4.20 28.49
CA SER A 36 -2.25 4.33 29.84
C SER A 36 -2.54 5.78 30.27
N ASP A 37 -1.98 6.79 29.61
CA ASP A 37 -2.33 8.20 29.85
C ASP A 37 -2.95 8.81 28.60
N GLY A 38 -4.28 8.96 28.66
CA GLY A 38 -5.09 9.43 27.54
C GLY A 38 -4.81 10.88 27.18
N SER A 39 -4.39 11.11 25.94
CA SER A 39 -4.80 12.23 25.06
C SER A 39 -3.82 12.36 23.88
N VAL A 40 -3.92 11.52 22.85
CA VAL A 40 -3.28 11.84 21.56
C VAL A 40 -4.19 11.41 20.41
N ASP A 41 -4.75 12.41 19.73
CA ASP A 41 -5.66 12.24 18.60
C ASP A 41 -4.97 11.65 17.34
N LEU A 42 -5.44 10.46 16.97
CA LEU A 42 -6.03 10.13 15.65
C LEU A 42 -5.17 9.95 14.37
N SER A 43 -3.83 10.06 14.37
CA SER A 43 -3.04 9.61 13.19
C SER A 43 -2.17 8.37 13.48
N GLY A 44 -1.49 8.34 14.63
CA GLY A 44 -0.60 7.24 15.02
C GLY A 44 -1.30 5.89 15.19
N PHE A 45 -2.54 5.86 15.70
CA PHE A 45 -3.28 4.61 15.90
C PHE A 45 -3.65 3.90 14.58
N ARG A 46 -3.80 4.65 13.48
CA ARG A 46 -4.10 4.07 12.16
C ARG A 46 -2.86 3.44 11.54
N SER A 47 -1.69 4.09 11.64
CA SER A 47 -0.42 3.52 11.22
C SER A 47 0.01 2.35 12.12
N LEU A 48 -0.26 2.39 13.43
CA LEU A 48 -0.07 1.25 14.34
C LEU A 48 -0.89 0.02 13.90
N ARG A 49 -2.13 0.22 13.43
CA ARG A 49 -2.93 -0.86 12.86
C ARG A 49 -2.33 -1.42 11.57
N ALA A 50 -1.82 -0.55 10.68
CA ALA A 50 -1.12 -0.98 9.47
C ALA A 50 0.19 -1.72 9.77
N MET A 51 0.92 -1.31 10.81
CA MET A 51 2.13 -1.98 11.29
C MET A 51 1.87 -3.40 11.81
N ARG A 52 0.70 -3.66 12.41
CA ARG A 52 0.28 -5.04 12.73
C ARG A 52 0.07 -5.90 11.50
N ALA A 53 -0.30 -5.32 10.36
CA ALA A 53 -0.41 -6.03 9.09
C ALA A 53 0.98 -6.42 8.49
N LEU A 54 2.09 -5.89 9.03
CA LEU A 54 3.45 -6.32 8.72
C LEU A 54 3.90 -7.56 9.52
N ARG A 55 3.12 -8.02 10.51
CA ARG A 55 3.42 -9.26 11.26
C ARG A 55 3.60 -10.52 10.39
N PRO A 56 2.91 -10.70 9.25
CA PRO A 56 3.20 -11.81 8.33
C PRO A 56 4.61 -11.72 7.74
N LEU A 57 5.12 -10.50 7.50
CA LEU A 57 6.48 -10.25 7.01
C LEU A 57 7.55 -10.74 8.00
N ARG A 58 7.28 -10.62 9.31
CA ARG A 58 8.15 -11.19 10.37
C ARG A 58 8.20 -12.72 10.35
N MET A 59 7.15 -13.38 9.86
CA MET A 59 7.10 -14.83 9.75
C MET A 59 7.91 -15.31 8.54
N VAL A 60 7.88 -14.52 7.46
CA VAL A 60 8.73 -14.72 6.27
C VAL A 60 10.21 -14.59 6.64
N SER A 61 10.60 -13.60 7.46
CA SER A 61 12.01 -13.39 7.84
C SER A 61 12.56 -14.49 8.76
N ARG A 62 11.70 -15.19 9.50
CA ARG A 62 12.10 -16.23 10.46
C ARG A 62 12.22 -17.62 9.83
N ASN A 63 11.53 -17.89 8.72
CA ASN A 63 11.49 -19.22 8.11
C ASN A 63 12.29 -19.26 6.78
N PRO A 64 13.38 -20.05 6.68
CA PRO A 64 14.26 -20.04 5.50
C PRO A 64 13.56 -20.48 4.21
N GLY A 65 12.54 -21.35 4.28
CA GLY A 65 11.76 -21.77 3.12
C GLY A 65 10.94 -20.63 2.49
N MET A 66 10.46 -19.68 3.29
CA MET A 66 9.69 -18.53 2.77
C MET A 66 10.61 -17.49 2.13
N LYS A 67 11.85 -17.35 2.62
CA LYS A 67 12.84 -16.47 2.00
C LYS A 67 13.18 -16.87 0.58
N LEU A 68 13.34 -18.18 0.35
CA LEU A 68 13.63 -18.72 -0.98
C LEU A 68 12.52 -18.40 -1.98
N VAL A 69 11.25 -18.53 -1.57
CA VAL A 69 10.10 -18.22 -2.43
C VAL A 69 10.06 -16.74 -2.78
N VAL A 70 10.27 -15.85 -1.81
CA VAL A 70 10.28 -14.40 -2.04
C VAL A 70 11.44 -14.00 -2.95
N ASP A 71 12.63 -14.57 -2.73
CA ASP A 71 13.80 -14.32 -3.60
C ASP A 71 13.53 -14.78 -5.04
N ALA A 72 12.91 -15.95 -5.21
CA ALA A 72 12.50 -16.44 -6.53
C ALA A 72 11.48 -15.51 -7.22
N ILE A 73 10.51 -14.98 -6.46
CA ILE A 73 9.53 -14.01 -6.97
C ILE A 73 10.24 -12.73 -7.39
N ILE A 74 11.06 -12.14 -6.52
CA ILE A 74 11.78 -10.88 -6.81
C ILE A 74 12.70 -11.05 -8.02
N LYS A 75 13.34 -12.22 -8.17
CA LYS A 75 14.18 -12.53 -9.34
C LYS A 75 13.38 -12.66 -10.64
N ALA A 76 12.11 -13.03 -10.56
CA ALA A 76 11.20 -13.08 -11.71
C ALA A 76 10.60 -11.71 -12.08
N VAL A 77 10.45 -10.78 -11.11
CA VAL A 77 9.94 -9.42 -11.32
C VAL A 77 10.57 -8.69 -12.52
N PRO A 78 11.91 -8.62 -12.71
CA PRO A 78 12.50 -7.87 -13.82
C PRO A 78 12.05 -8.35 -15.20
N SER A 79 11.79 -9.64 -15.36
CA SER A 79 11.24 -10.18 -16.62
C SER A 79 9.77 -9.77 -16.81
N VAL A 80 9.00 -9.74 -15.72
CA VAL A 80 7.58 -9.34 -15.72
C VAL A 80 7.41 -7.85 -15.97
N ILE A 81 8.34 -6.99 -15.55
CA ILE A 81 8.27 -5.53 -15.74
C ILE A 81 8.09 -5.17 -17.22
N ASN A 82 8.79 -5.84 -18.13
CA ASN A 82 8.67 -5.57 -19.56
C ASN A 82 7.25 -5.82 -20.08
N VAL A 83 6.62 -6.90 -19.63
CA VAL A 83 5.23 -7.24 -20.00
C VAL A 83 4.25 -6.25 -19.36
N VAL A 84 4.46 -5.90 -18.09
CA VAL A 84 3.62 -4.93 -17.36
C VAL A 84 3.70 -3.54 -18.00
N LEU A 85 4.87 -3.10 -18.47
CA LEU A 85 5.03 -1.83 -19.17
C LEU A 85 4.19 -1.78 -20.44
N VAL A 86 4.27 -2.82 -21.29
CA VAL A 86 3.43 -2.88 -22.50
C VAL A 86 1.95 -2.91 -22.15
N ASN A 87 1.57 -3.71 -21.15
CA ASN A 87 0.18 -3.80 -20.69
C ASN A 87 -0.34 -2.47 -20.10
N SER A 88 0.52 -1.69 -19.43
CA SER A 88 0.17 -0.38 -18.89
C SER A 88 -0.14 0.64 -20.00
N LEU A 89 0.57 0.59 -21.13
CA LEU A 89 0.28 1.44 -22.28
C LEU A 89 -1.08 1.09 -22.90
N ILE A 90 -1.40 -0.20 -23.00
CA ILE A 90 -2.70 -0.67 -23.49
C ILE A 90 -3.82 -0.17 -22.57
N PHE A 91 -3.66 -0.32 -21.25
CA PHE A 91 -4.62 0.21 -20.29
C PHE A 91 -4.75 1.74 -20.36
N LEU A 92 -3.66 2.45 -20.61
CA LEU A 92 -3.69 3.91 -20.78
C LEU A 92 -4.52 4.32 -21.99
N ILE A 93 -4.41 3.63 -23.12
CA ILE A 93 -5.24 3.87 -24.31
C ILE A 93 -6.72 3.62 -23.98
N PHE A 94 -7.03 2.47 -23.35
CA PHE A 94 -8.40 2.18 -22.92
C PHE A 94 -8.95 3.19 -21.91
N ALA A 95 -8.10 3.73 -21.02
CA ALA A 95 -8.50 4.76 -20.07
C ALA A 95 -8.85 6.08 -20.79
N ILE A 96 -8.05 6.51 -21.76
CA ILE A 96 -8.34 7.72 -22.55
C ILE A 96 -9.64 7.57 -23.33
N VAL A 97 -9.82 6.42 -23.99
CA VAL A 97 -11.07 6.10 -24.71
C VAL A 97 -12.26 6.04 -23.73
N GLY A 98 -12.08 5.40 -22.58
CA GLY A 98 -13.10 5.30 -21.54
C GLY A 98 -13.54 6.66 -21.01
N VAL A 99 -12.60 7.56 -20.72
CA VAL A 99 -12.93 8.94 -20.31
C VAL A 99 -13.60 9.68 -21.45
N SER A 100 -13.15 9.51 -22.70
CA SER A 100 -13.73 10.20 -23.85
C SER A 100 -15.17 9.76 -24.13
N PHE A 101 -15.50 8.49 -23.85
CA PHE A 101 -16.82 7.93 -24.11
C PHE A 101 -17.78 8.06 -22.92
N PHE A 102 -17.27 7.98 -21.69
CA PHE A 102 -18.07 7.97 -20.47
C PHE A 102 -17.98 9.27 -19.65
N SER A 103 -17.27 10.29 -20.14
CA SER A 103 -17.23 11.60 -19.51
C SER A 103 -18.65 12.16 -19.36
N GLY A 104 -19.07 12.36 -18.11
CA GLY A 104 -20.36 12.95 -17.81
C GLY A 104 -21.57 12.02 -17.97
N LEU A 105 -21.40 10.70 -18.09
CA LEU A 105 -22.52 9.74 -18.08
C LEU A 105 -22.80 9.13 -16.71
N PHE A 106 -21.85 9.18 -15.78
CA PHE A 106 -21.97 8.58 -14.44
C PHE A 106 -22.49 9.54 -13.36
N TYR A 107 -23.29 10.55 -13.73
CA TYR A 107 -24.00 11.35 -12.73
C TYR A 107 -25.26 10.59 -12.28
N SER A 108 -25.42 10.42 -10.97
CA SER A 108 -26.65 9.88 -10.39
C SER A 108 -27.04 10.76 -9.22
N CYS A 109 -28.29 11.21 -9.23
CA CYS A 109 -28.83 12.01 -8.14
C CYS A 109 -29.57 11.09 -7.16
N HIS A 110 -29.03 10.94 -5.95
CA HIS A 110 -29.61 10.09 -4.92
C HIS A 110 -30.49 10.93 -3.97
N GLY A 111 -31.74 11.17 -4.36
CA GLY A 111 -32.73 11.84 -3.52
C GLY A 111 -33.48 10.89 -2.57
N THR A 112 -33.95 11.40 -1.42
CA THR A 112 -34.89 10.65 -0.57
C THR A 112 -36.28 10.58 -1.23
N GLN A 113 -37.10 9.57 -0.88
CA GLN A 113 -38.43 9.32 -1.50
C GLN A 113 -39.34 10.57 -1.58
N TRP A 114 -39.22 11.51 -0.64
CA TRP A 114 -40.03 12.73 -0.55
C TRP A 114 -39.58 13.87 -1.47
N SER A 115 -38.33 13.84 -1.95
CA SER A 115 -37.73 14.88 -2.79
C SER A 115 -37.80 14.54 -4.29
N ARG A 116 -38.37 13.39 -4.66
CA ARG A 116 -38.30 12.83 -6.02
C ARG A 116 -39.08 13.63 -7.09
N TYR A 117 -39.97 14.54 -6.69
CA TYR A 117 -40.81 15.35 -7.59
C TYR A 117 -40.46 16.85 -7.63
N HIS A 118 -39.51 17.29 -6.80
CA HIS A 118 -39.04 18.68 -6.69
C HIS A 118 -37.50 18.71 -6.63
N LEU A 119 -36.85 18.01 -7.55
CA LEU A 119 -35.40 18.04 -7.66
C LEU A 119 -35.05 18.58 -9.04
N ASP A 120 -34.66 19.85 -9.08
CA ASP A 120 -34.08 20.44 -10.27
C ASP A 120 -32.62 19.98 -10.42
N ARG A 121 -32.06 20.08 -11.63
CA ARG A 121 -30.69 19.59 -11.93
C ARG A 121 -29.63 20.25 -11.03
N ASP A 122 -29.97 21.41 -10.49
CA ASP A 122 -29.13 22.32 -9.71
C ASP A 122 -28.99 21.83 -8.25
N GLU A 123 -30.02 21.19 -7.69
CA GLU A 123 -30.03 20.67 -6.31
C GLU A 123 -29.34 19.30 -6.17
N CYS A 124 -29.06 18.66 -7.30
CA CYS A 124 -28.29 17.42 -7.39
C CYS A 124 -26.77 17.62 -7.38
N THR A 125 -26.30 18.87 -7.22
CA THR A 125 -24.88 19.18 -7.15
C THR A 125 -24.43 19.30 -5.70
N GLY A 126 -23.84 18.22 -5.19
CA GLY A 126 -23.04 18.15 -3.98
C GLY A 126 -21.69 17.53 -4.30
#